data_AF-A0A840FBZ6-F1
#
_entry.id   AF-A0A840FBZ6-F1
#
_cell.length_a   1.000
_cell.length_b   1.000
_cell.length_c   1.000
_cell.angle_alpha   90.00
_cell.angle_beta   90.00
_cell.angle_gamma   90.00
#
_symmetry.space_group_name_H-M   'P 1'
#
loop_
_entity.id
_entity.type
_entity.pdbx_description
1 polymer ?
#
loop_
_entity_poly.entity_id
_entity_poly.type
_entity_poly.pdbx_seq_one_letter_code
_entity_poly.pdbx_strand_id
1 'polypeptide(L)'
;MPPLLIDTLRLTVWLVLLTLAFAPLERLFTLKARTKPRAMLADLGYFYLNGICPAMLLAMPLAAVSALVRFVTPAAYTQAVAALPLWLGIVLGLVVAEFGSYWAHRWCHRSRWLWQFHAIHHTPDHLDWLVNTRAHPVDILVTRLGGLVPLYLVGLDKAGGGGGLAPVLITIIGTFWSFFVHANVRWRFGWLEQLIATPAFHHWHHTNDEHRDRNFAATLPVIDRLLGTLHLPDHYPPVYGIDEPVAPTFQDEVLRPFLPPKREDEGAVLPAE
;
A
#
# COMPACT_ATOMS: atom_id res chain seq x y z
N MET A 1 -31.65 0.52 1.69
CA MET A 1 -30.76 1.61 1.23
C MET A 1 -29.96 1.12 0.04
N PRO A 2 -29.66 1.95 -0.97
CA PRO A 2 -28.82 1.56 -2.11
C PRO A 2 -27.42 1.10 -1.64
N PRO A 3 -26.81 0.06 -2.23
CA PRO A 3 -25.49 -0.44 -1.83
C PRO A 3 -24.41 0.67 -1.76
N LEU A 4 -24.38 1.54 -2.76
CA LEU A 4 -23.46 2.68 -2.82
C LEU A 4 -23.59 3.63 -1.61
N LEU A 5 -24.82 3.85 -1.13
CA LEU A 5 -25.06 4.70 0.04
C LEU A 5 -24.51 4.05 1.31
N ILE A 6 -24.65 2.72 1.45
CA ILE A 6 -24.10 1.98 2.59
C ILE A 6 -22.57 2.03 2.56
N ASP A 7 -21.96 1.80 1.40
CA ASP A 7 -20.51 1.89 1.24
C ASP A 7 -19.99 3.28 1.55
N THR A 8 -20.67 4.32 1.06
CA THR A 8 -20.31 5.71 1.34
C THR A 8 -20.36 6.00 2.85
N LEU A 9 -21.44 5.61 3.53
CA LEU A 9 -21.57 5.82 4.98
C LEU A 9 -20.49 5.06 5.76
N ARG A 10 -20.22 3.80 5.38
CA ARG A 10 -19.15 3.00 5.98
C ARG A 10 -17.79 3.66 5.82
N LEU A 11 -17.48 4.17 4.63
CA LEU A 11 -16.23 4.88 4.35
C LEU A 11 -16.14 6.19 5.13
N THR A 12 -17.25 6.93 5.27
CA THR A 12 -17.27 8.14 6.10
C THR A 12 -17.01 7.83 7.57
N VAL A 13 -17.62 6.79 8.12
CA VAL A 13 -17.34 6.34 9.50
C VAL A 13 -15.86 5.96 9.64
N TRP A 14 -15.32 5.22 8.66
CA TRP A 14 -13.90 4.84 8.67
C TRP A 14 -12.97 6.05 8.59
N LEU A 15 -13.28 7.04 7.75
CA LEU A 15 -12.53 8.29 7.64
C LEU A 15 -12.53 9.06 8.97
N VAL A 16 -13.66 9.10 9.66
CA VAL A 16 -13.77 9.73 10.99
C VAL A 16 -12.88 9.00 11.99
N LEU A 17 -12.91 7.66 12.03
CA LEU A 17 -12.06 6.87 12.92
C LEU A 17 -10.57 7.09 12.65
N LEU A 18 -10.15 7.08 11.38
CA LEU A 18 -8.78 7.38 10.98
C LEU A 18 -8.38 8.81 11.36
N THR A 19 -9.26 9.78 11.16
CA THR A 19 -9.01 11.18 11.53
C THR A 19 -8.84 11.32 13.03
N LEU A 20 -9.68 10.67 13.83
CA LEU A 20 -9.58 10.64 15.29
C LEU A 20 -8.28 9.97 15.77
N ALA A 21 -7.76 9.00 15.02
CA ALA A 21 -6.49 8.34 15.33
C ALA A 21 -5.27 9.20 14.93
N PHE A 22 -5.20 9.66 13.67
CA PHE A 22 -3.98 10.25 13.10
C PHE A 22 -3.91 11.77 13.23
N ALA A 23 -5.03 12.51 13.21
CA ALA A 23 -4.97 13.97 13.31
C ALA A 23 -4.39 14.46 14.66
N PRO A 24 -4.71 13.86 15.82
CA PRO A 24 -4.04 14.21 17.07
C PRO A 24 -2.54 13.87 17.04
N LEU A 25 -2.17 12.71 16.49
CA LEU A 25 -0.77 12.28 16.39
C LEU A 25 0.05 13.25 15.54
N GLU A 26 -0.43 13.61 14.35
CA GLU A 26 0.24 14.57 13.48
C GLU A 26 0.27 15.98 14.05
N ARG A 27 -0.67 16.37 14.91
CA ARG A 27 -0.62 17.67 15.61
C ARG A 27 0.38 17.69 16.76
N LEU A 28 0.48 16.61 17.52
CA LEU A 28 1.34 16.53 18.70
C LEU A 28 2.80 16.21 18.35
N PHE A 29 3.01 15.46 17.26
CA PHE A 29 4.31 14.93 16.88
C PHE A 29 4.72 15.29 15.45
N THR A 30 4.21 16.42 14.92
CA THR A 30 4.46 16.88 13.54
C THR A 30 5.94 16.82 13.17
N LEU A 31 6.24 16.22 12.00
CA LEU A 31 7.57 16.29 11.40
C LEU A 31 7.76 17.57 10.57
N LYS A 32 6.91 17.81 9.57
CA LYS A 32 6.94 19.03 8.72
C LYS A 32 5.59 19.74 8.78
N ALA A 33 5.56 21.05 9.01
CA ALA A 33 4.32 21.83 9.02
C ALA A 33 3.60 21.74 7.66
N ARG A 34 2.28 21.53 7.68
CA ARG A 34 1.48 21.43 6.45
C ARG A 34 1.28 22.80 5.83
N THR A 35 1.50 22.91 4.52
CA THR A 35 1.40 24.18 3.79
C THR A 35 0.33 24.20 2.69
N LYS A 36 -0.28 23.05 2.33
CA LYS A 36 -1.15 22.92 1.15
C LYS A 36 -2.47 22.18 1.44
N PRO A 37 -3.61 22.89 1.63
CA PRO A 37 -4.91 22.27 1.86
C PRO A 37 -5.56 21.67 0.59
N ARG A 38 -5.17 22.11 -0.62
CA ARG A 38 -5.72 21.57 -1.88
C ARG A 38 -5.32 20.12 -2.16
N ALA A 39 -4.12 19.70 -1.74
CA ALA A 39 -3.68 18.31 -1.86
C ALA A 39 -4.64 17.35 -1.13
N MET A 40 -5.07 17.78 0.06
CA MET A 40 -5.98 17.05 0.94
C MET A 40 -7.34 16.71 0.30
N LEU A 41 -7.85 17.59 -0.57
CA LEU A 41 -9.11 17.34 -1.29
C LEU A 41 -8.96 16.25 -2.36
N ALA A 42 -7.80 16.19 -3.04
CA ALA A 42 -7.51 15.12 -3.98
C ALA A 42 -7.38 13.78 -3.24
N ASP A 43 -6.67 13.78 -2.11
CA ASP A 43 -6.47 12.56 -1.30
C ASP A 43 -7.81 12.05 -0.75
N LEU A 44 -8.73 12.93 -0.35
CA LEU A 44 -10.12 12.57 -0.01
C LEU A 44 -10.88 11.96 -1.20
N GLY A 45 -10.73 12.52 -2.40
CA GLY A 45 -11.32 11.94 -3.62
C GLY A 45 -10.83 10.51 -3.86
N TYR A 46 -9.52 10.30 -3.72
CA TYR A 46 -8.91 8.98 -3.81
C TYR A 46 -9.35 8.04 -2.68
N PHE A 47 -9.56 8.53 -1.45
CA PHE A 47 -10.07 7.72 -0.35
C PHE A 47 -11.41 7.06 -0.69
N TYR A 48 -12.36 7.81 -1.25
CA TYR A 48 -13.64 7.23 -1.66
C TYR A 48 -13.53 6.35 -2.91
N LEU A 49 -12.74 6.77 -3.91
CA LEU A 49 -12.49 5.96 -5.11
C LEU A 49 -11.90 4.58 -4.76
N ASN A 50 -10.86 4.57 -3.93
CA ASN A 50 -10.14 3.36 -3.52
C ASN A 50 -10.83 2.59 -2.39
N GLY A 51 -11.83 3.19 -1.73
CA GLY A 51 -12.74 2.48 -0.83
C GLY A 51 -13.76 1.62 -1.57
N ILE A 52 -14.16 2.02 -2.77
CA ILE A 52 -15.25 1.37 -3.54
C ILE A 52 -14.68 0.46 -4.63
N CYS A 53 -13.84 0.99 -5.53
CA CYS A 53 -13.42 0.26 -6.73
C CYS A 53 -12.63 -1.03 -6.43
N PRO A 54 -11.59 -1.03 -5.57
CA PRO A 54 -10.79 -2.23 -5.32
C PRO A 54 -11.58 -3.39 -4.71
N ALA A 55 -12.56 -3.12 -3.85
CA ALA A 55 -13.38 -4.17 -3.24
C ALA A 55 -14.15 -4.96 -4.32
N MET A 56 -14.67 -4.28 -5.33
CA MET A 56 -15.35 -4.90 -6.46
C MET A 56 -14.39 -5.67 -7.37
N LEU A 57 -13.19 -5.13 -7.58
CA LEU A 57 -12.19 -5.71 -8.50
C LEU A 57 -11.43 -6.91 -7.90
N LEU A 58 -11.27 -6.97 -6.58
CA LEU A 58 -10.54 -8.05 -5.90
C LEU A 58 -11.38 -9.31 -5.70
N ALA A 59 -12.71 -9.19 -5.60
CA ALA A 59 -13.58 -10.30 -5.23
C ALA A 59 -13.50 -11.47 -6.23
N MET A 60 -13.61 -11.20 -7.53
CA MET A 60 -13.59 -12.25 -8.55
C MET A 60 -12.22 -12.95 -8.68
N PRO A 61 -11.08 -12.26 -8.79
CA PRO A 61 -9.77 -12.91 -8.84
C PRO A 61 -9.49 -13.77 -7.61
N LEU A 62 -9.78 -13.27 -6.40
CA LEU A 62 -9.53 -14.02 -5.18
C LEU A 62 -10.47 -15.23 -5.03
N ALA A 63 -11.72 -15.12 -5.48
CA ALA A 63 -12.63 -16.27 -5.54
C ALA A 63 -12.13 -17.34 -6.53
N ALA A 64 -11.60 -16.92 -7.69
CA ALA A 64 -11.01 -17.83 -8.67
C ALA A 64 -9.77 -18.54 -8.13
N VAL A 65 -8.86 -17.82 -7.46
CA VAL A 65 -7.68 -18.41 -6.81
C VAL A 65 -8.09 -19.38 -5.70
N SER A 66 -9.03 -18.99 -4.83
CA SER A 66 -9.54 -19.88 -3.77
C SER A 66 -10.19 -21.15 -4.36
N ALA A 67 -10.95 -21.02 -5.45
CA ALA A 67 -11.53 -22.17 -6.14
C ALA A 67 -10.46 -23.09 -6.75
N LEU A 68 -9.44 -22.52 -7.40
CA LEU A 68 -8.31 -23.25 -7.95
C LEU A 68 -7.58 -24.03 -6.85
N VAL A 69 -7.23 -23.37 -5.74
CA VAL A 69 -6.54 -24.00 -4.60
C VAL A 69 -7.32 -25.20 -4.07
N ARG A 70 -8.64 -25.07 -3.90
CA ARG A 70 -9.51 -26.19 -3.49
C ARG A 70 -9.55 -27.32 -4.50
N PHE A 71 -9.43 -27.02 -5.78
CA PHE A 71 -9.47 -28.01 -6.85
C PHE A 71 -8.15 -28.80 -6.95
N VAL A 72 -7.01 -28.11 -6.84
CA VAL A 72 -5.68 -28.73 -7.06
C VAL A 72 -5.04 -29.28 -5.79
N THR A 73 -5.51 -28.86 -4.62
CA THR A 73 -4.87 -29.20 -3.34
C THR A 73 -5.70 -30.24 -2.58
N PRO A 74 -5.06 -31.29 -2.02
CA PRO A 74 -5.79 -32.29 -1.24
C PRO A 74 -6.58 -31.67 -0.08
N ALA A 75 -7.80 -32.17 0.14
CA ALA A 75 -8.67 -31.69 1.21
C ALA A 75 -8.02 -31.77 2.59
N ALA A 76 -7.18 -32.78 2.83
CA ALA A 76 -6.43 -32.93 4.08
C ALA A 76 -5.49 -31.73 4.34
N TYR A 77 -4.83 -31.20 3.31
CA TYR A 77 -3.96 -30.03 3.44
C TYR A 77 -4.77 -28.78 3.76
N THR A 78 -5.84 -28.51 2.99
CA THR A 78 -6.65 -27.31 3.19
C THR A 78 -7.34 -27.31 4.56
N GLN A 79 -7.74 -28.48 5.06
CA GLN A 79 -8.24 -28.66 6.43
C GLN A 79 -7.15 -28.43 7.48
N ALA A 80 -5.93 -28.94 7.27
CA ALA A 80 -4.83 -28.72 8.19
C ALA A 80 -4.45 -27.24 8.31
N VAL A 81 -4.40 -26.51 7.18
CA VAL A 81 -4.14 -25.06 7.17
C VAL A 81 -5.30 -24.29 7.83
N ALA A 82 -6.54 -24.66 7.54
CA ALA A 82 -7.72 -24.05 8.18
C ALA A 82 -7.77 -24.28 9.70
N ALA A 83 -7.22 -25.39 10.16
CA ALA A 83 -7.12 -25.76 11.58
C ALA A 83 -5.97 -25.07 12.32
N LEU A 84 -5.12 -24.29 11.63
CA LEU A 84 -4.08 -23.53 12.31
C LEU A 84 -4.68 -22.59 13.36
N PRO A 85 -4.05 -22.48 14.55
CA PRO A 85 -4.42 -21.47 15.53
C PRO A 85 -4.42 -20.07 14.88
N LEU A 86 -5.37 -19.22 15.29
CA LEU A 86 -5.57 -17.90 14.68
C LEU A 86 -4.28 -17.07 14.66
N TRP A 87 -3.56 -17.01 15.77
CA TRP A 87 -2.32 -16.23 15.86
C TRP A 87 -1.26 -16.73 14.87
N LEU A 88 -1.16 -18.05 14.66
CA LEU A 88 -0.20 -18.63 13.73
C LEU A 88 -0.61 -18.34 12.28
N GLY A 89 -1.91 -18.44 11.97
CA GLY A 89 -2.44 -18.04 10.67
C GLY A 89 -2.18 -16.56 10.36
N ILE A 90 -2.30 -15.68 11.35
CA ILE A 90 -1.97 -14.24 11.22
C ILE A 90 -0.47 -14.06 10.95
N VAL A 91 0.41 -14.66 11.75
CA VAL A 91 1.86 -14.52 11.59
C VAL A 91 2.31 -15.03 10.22
N LEU A 92 1.89 -16.23 9.84
CA LEU A 92 2.23 -16.81 8.54
C LEU A 92 1.65 -15.98 7.40
N GLY A 93 0.40 -15.52 7.54
CA GLY A 93 -0.25 -14.72 6.52
C GLY A 93 0.39 -13.34 6.35
N LEU A 94 0.84 -12.70 7.44
CA LEU A 94 1.63 -11.46 7.37
C LEU A 94 2.93 -11.69 6.60
N VAL A 95 3.69 -12.74 6.94
CA VAL A 95 4.97 -13.03 6.25
C VAL A 95 4.76 -13.32 4.76
N VAL A 96 3.78 -14.17 4.42
CA VAL A 96 3.50 -14.56 3.03
C VAL A 96 2.97 -13.37 2.22
N ALA A 97 2.02 -12.62 2.78
CA ALA A 97 1.46 -11.44 2.11
C ALA A 97 2.53 -10.35 1.94
N GLU A 98 3.37 -10.12 2.95
CA GLU A 98 4.45 -9.15 2.88
C GLU A 98 5.43 -9.49 1.76
N PHE A 99 5.84 -10.75 1.63
CA PHE A 99 6.75 -11.17 0.57
C PHE A 99 6.16 -10.93 -0.83
N GLY A 100 4.89 -11.26 -1.01
CA GLY A 100 4.18 -11.02 -2.27
C GLY A 100 4.01 -9.53 -2.58
N SER A 101 3.56 -8.75 -1.58
CA SER A 101 3.40 -7.30 -1.69
C SER A 101 4.73 -6.60 -1.99
N TYR A 102 5.83 -7.01 -1.36
CA TYR A 102 7.17 -6.48 -1.62
C TYR A 102 7.53 -6.58 -3.11
N TRP A 103 7.32 -7.74 -3.73
CA TRP A 103 7.65 -7.93 -5.14
C TRP A 103 6.71 -7.15 -6.06
N ALA A 104 5.41 -7.14 -5.78
CA ALA A 104 4.47 -6.34 -6.55
C ALA A 104 4.83 -4.86 -6.51
N HIS A 105 5.16 -4.35 -5.33
CA HIS A 105 5.58 -2.97 -5.12
C HIS A 105 6.90 -2.66 -5.83
N ARG A 106 7.90 -3.54 -5.69
CA ARG A 106 9.18 -3.40 -6.41
C ARG A 106 8.99 -3.45 -7.93
N TRP A 107 8.07 -4.24 -8.45
CA TRP A 107 7.74 -4.24 -9.88
C TRP A 107 7.05 -2.95 -10.32
N CYS A 108 6.24 -2.32 -9.46
CA CYS A 108 5.70 -0.98 -9.73
C CYS A 108 6.79 0.06 -9.99
N HIS A 109 7.91 -0.02 -9.28
CA HIS A 109 9.07 0.86 -9.49
C HIS A 109 9.94 0.47 -10.69
N ARG A 110 10.01 -0.82 -11.03
CA ARG A 110 10.91 -1.30 -12.10
C ARG A 110 10.28 -1.34 -13.48
N SER A 111 8.95 -1.41 -13.58
CA SER A 111 8.23 -1.46 -14.85
C SER A 111 7.69 -0.08 -15.20
N ARG A 112 8.11 0.50 -16.33
CA ARG A 112 7.57 1.77 -16.83
C ARG A 112 6.04 1.77 -16.93
N TRP A 113 5.45 0.63 -17.27
CA TRP A 113 3.98 0.50 -17.40
C TRP A 113 3.28 0.55 -16.04
N LEU A 114 3.81 -0.17 -15.04
CA LEU A 114 3.23 -0.12 -13.69
C LEU A 114 3.51 1.22 -13.01
N TRP A 115 4.70 1.79 -13.25
CA TRP A 115 5.11 3.09 -12.71
C TRP A 115 4.12 4.19 -13.07
N GLN A 116 3.56 4.21 -14.28
CA GLN A 116 2.57 5.25 -14.65
C GLN A 116 1.38 5.30 -13.69
N PHE A 117 0.96 4.15 -13.15
CA PHE A 117 -0.10 4.08 -12.15
C PHE A 117 0.39 4.37 -10.74
N HIS A 118 1.57 3.86 -10.41
CA HIS A 118 2.16 3.97 -9.07
C HIS A 118 2.75 5.37 -8.79
N ALA A 119 3.24 6.08 -9.80
CA ALA A 119 3.80 7.42 -9.69
C ALA A 119 2.81 8.41 -9.07
N ILE A 120 1.50 8.23 -9.29
CA ILE A 120 0.43 9.02 -8.65
C ILE A 120 0.57 8.98 -7.13
N HIS A 121 0.95 7.83 -6.56
CA HIS A 121 1.21 7.66 -5.14
C HIS A 121 2.41 8.47 -4.64
N HIS A 122 3.44 8.59 -5.47
CA HIS A 122 4.65 9.35 -5.17
C HIS A 122 4.53 10.86 -5.50
N THR A 123 3.46 11.32 -6.16
CA THR A 123 3.28 12.75 -6.49
C THR A 123 3.30 13.72 -5.28
N PRO A 124 2.86 13.35 -4.06
CA PRO A 124 2.83 14.29 -2.94
C PRO A 124 4.23 14.78 -2.54
N ASP A 125 4.41 16.10 -2.53
CA ASP A 125 5.62 16.76 -2.04
C ASP A 125 5.62 16.95 -0.51
N HIS A 126 4.53 16.54 0.15
CA HIS A 126 4.36 16.51 1.60
C HIS A 126 3.56 15.26 1.97
N LEU A 127 4.08 14.49 2.92
CA LEU A 127 3.44 13.27 3.40
C LEU A 127 2.59 13.54 4.64
N ASP A 128 1.43 12.90 4.67
CA ASP A 128 0.54 12.76 5.81
C ASP A 128 -0.17 11.40 5.74
N TRP A 129 -0.89 11.02 6.78
CA TRP A 129 -1.57 9.71 6.82
C TRP A 129 -2.52 9.51 5.64
N LEU A 130 -3.16 10.56 5.13
CA LEU A 130 -4.17 10.47 4.06
C LEU A 130 -3.53 10.25 2.68
N VAL A 131 -2.24 10.61 2.49
CA VAL A 131 -1.49 10.30 1.27
C VAL A 131 -1.51 8.80 0.93
N ASN A 132 -1.60 7.93 1.95
CA ASN A 132 -1.79 6.49 1.78
C ASN A 132 -2.93 6.14 0.79
N THR A 133 -3.97 6.97 0.68
CA THR A 133 -5.07 6.69 -0.25
C THR A 133 -4.85 7.22 -1.66
N ARG A 134 -3.96 8.19 -1.85
CA ARG A 134 -3.65 8.76 -3.17
C ARG A 134 -2.91 7.72 -3.99
N ALA A 135 -3.64 6.94 -4.75
CA ALA A 135 -3.11 5.88 -5.59
C ALA A 135 -4.11 5.55 -6.69
N HIS A 136 -3.61 5.13 -7.85
CA HIS A 136 -4.50 4.70 -8.93
C HIS A 136 -5.18 3.35 -8.58
N PRO A 137 -6.44 3.10 -8.96
CA PRO A 137 -7.10 1.81 -8.67
C PRO A 137 -6.35 0.58 -9.21
N VAL A 138 -5.64 0.71 -10.35
CA VAL A 138 -4.76 -0.34 -10.90
C VAL A 138 -3.57 -0.60 -9.98
N ASP A 139 -2.95 0.44 -9.42
CA ASP A 139 -1.85 0.29 -8.47
C ASP A 139 -2.31 -0.42 -7.20
N ILE A 140 -3.46 -0.02 -6.64
CA ILE A 140 -4.08 -0.71 -5.51
C ILE A 140 -4.39 -2.17 -5.84
N LEU A 141 -4.86 -2.47 -7.06
CA LEU A 141 -5.15 -3.84 -7.47
C LEU A 141 -3.87 -4.68 -7.53
N VAL A 142 -2.81 -4.17 -8.15
CA VAL A 142 -1.52 -4.86 -8.33
C VAL A 142 -0.89 -5.13 -6.96
N THR A 143 -0.76 -4.12 -6.11
CA THR A 143 -0.14 -4.25 -4.78
C THR A 143 -0.93 -5.18 -3.86
N ARG A 144 -2.27 -5.05 -3.82
CA ARG A 144 -3.12 -5.94 -2.99
C ARG A 144 -3.17 -7.38 -3.49
N LEU A 145 -3.26 -7.61 -4.81
CA LEU A 145 -3.19 -8.96 -5.36
C LEU A 145 -1.79 -9.56 -5.12
N GLY A 146 -0.75 -8.74 -5.19
CA GLY A 146 0.62 -9.13 -4.86
C GLY A 146 0.73 -9.84 -3.51
N GLY A 147 0.10 -9.30 -2.46
CA GLY A 147 0.08 -9.94 -1.14
C GLY A 147 -0.99 -11.02 -0.98
N LEU A 148 -2.21 -10.77 -1.47
CA LEU A 148 -3.35 -11.67 -1.22
C LEU A 148 -3.28 -12.96 -2.03
N VAL A 149 -2.78 -12.93 -3.28
CA VAL A 149 -2.71 -14.14 -4.11
C VAL A 149 -1.78 -15.19 -3.50
N PRO A 150 -0.52 -14.88 -3.11
CA PRO A 150 0.33 -15.85 -2.42
C PRO A 150 -0.30 -16.39 -1.13
N LEU A 151 -0.95 -15.51 -0.34
CA LEU A 151 -1.65 -15.91 0.88
C LEU A 151 -2.77 -16.94 0.57
N TYR A 152 -3.54 -16.71 -0.48
CA TYR A 152 -4.61 -17.62 -0.90
C TYR A 152 -4.04 -18.91 -1.50
N LEU A 153 -2.96 -18.84 -2.28
CA LEU A 153 -2.30 -20.01 -2.89
C LEU A 153 -1.81 -21.02 -1.85
N VAL A 154 -1.35 -20.56 -0.69
CA VAL A 154 -0.94 -21.45 0.42
C VAL A 154 -2.11 -21.91 1.28
N GLY A 155 -3.35 -21.49 0.98
CA GLY A 155 -4.58 -21.88 1.69
C GLY A 155 -4.85 -21.11 2.99
N LEU A 156 -4.12 -20.01 3.24
CA LEU A 156 -4.30 -19.21 4.46
C LEU A 156 -5.58 -18.36 4.43
N ASP A 157 -6.32 -18.34 3.32
CA ASP A 157 -7.65 -17.71 3.21
C ASP A 157 -8.68 -18.32 4.19
N LYS A 158 -8.42 -19.54 4.68
CA LYS A 158 -9.26 -20.26 5.65
C LYS A 158 -8.65 -20.39 7.04
N ALA A 159 -7.42 -19.91 7.26
CA ALA A 159 -6.73 -20.06 8.53
C ALA A 159 -7.43 -19.32 9.68
N GLY A 160 -7.28 -19.86 10.89
CA GLY A 160 -7.82 -19.29 12.12
C GLY A 160 -9.14 -19.90 12.59
N GLY A 161 -9.21 -21.22 12.64
CA GLY A 161 -10.32 -21.96 13.26
C GLY A 161 -11.50 -22.24 12.31
N GLY A 162 -11.21 -22.59 11.06
CA GLY A 162 -12.22 -23.00 10.07
C GLY A 162 -13.09 -21.89 9.47
N GLY A 163 -12.99 -20.66 10.00
CA GLY A 163 -13.80 -19.50 9.57
C GLY A 163 -13.08 -18.46 8.70
N GLY A 164 -11.76 -18.58 8.47
CA GLY A 164 -11.02 -17.60 7.65
C GLY A 164 -10.90 -16.21 8.27
N LEU A 165 -10.73 -16.11 9.59
CA LEU A 165 -10.57 -14.83 10.28
C LEU A 165 -9.19 -14.20 10.06
N ALA A 166 -8.14 -15.01 9.82
CA ALA A 166 -6.78 -14.49 9.69
C ALA A 166 -6.62 -13.48 8.52
N PRO A 167 -7.07 -13.73 7.28
CA PRO A 167 -6.97 -12.76 6.18
C PRO A 167 -7.67 -11.43 6.46
N VAL A 168 -8.82 -11.47 7.16
CA VAL A 168 -9.57 -10.26 7.54
C VAL A 168 -8.74 -9.42 8.51
N LEU A 169 -8.19 -10.05 9.56
CA LEU A 169 -7.36 -9.35 10.54
C LEU A 169 -6.06 -8.84 9.92
N ILE A 170 -5.41 -9.62 9.06
CA ILE A 170 -4.22 -9.19 8.30
C ILE A 170 -4.53 -7.95 7.46
N THR A 171 -5.68 -7.94 6.76
CA THR A 171 -6.10 -6.79 5.95
C THR A 171 -6.35 -5.55 6.81
N ILE A 172 -7.00 -5.71 7.97
CA ILE A 172 -7.26 -4.60 8.90
C ILE A 172 -5.93 -4.05 9.46
N ILE A 173 -5.05 -4.93 9.94
CA ILE A 173 -3.74 -4.57 10.49
C ILE A 173 -2.93 -3.86 9.41
N GLY A 174 -2.78 -4.45 8.23
CA GLY A 174 -2.02 -3.88 7.12
C GLY A 174 -2.59 -2.55 6.64
N THR A 175 -3.93 -2.41 6.57
CA THR A 175 -4.57 -1.14 6.20
C THR A 175 -4.22 -0.04 7.20
N PHE A 176 -4.42 -0.28 8.50
CA PHE A 176 -4.11 0.71 9.52
C PHE A 176 -2.60 1.02 9.58
N TRP A 177 -1.76 -0.01 9.41
CA TRP A 177 -0.31 0.15 9.36
C TRP A 177 0.13 1.01 8.17
N SER A 178 -0.48 0.80 7.00
CA SER A 178 -0.24 1.59 5.79
C SER A 178 -0.55 3.07 6.03
N PHE A 179 -1.66 3.41 6.71
CA PHE A 179 -1.92 4.79 7.13
C PHE A 179 -0.87 5.33 8.10
N PHE A 180 -0.41 4.50 9.04
CA PHE A 180 0.59 4.91 10.03
C PHE A 180 1.96 5.21 9.41
N VAL A 181 2.46 4.39 8.50
CA VAL A 181 3.79 4.60 7.90
C VAL A 181 3.86 5.84 6.99
N HIS A 182 2.73 6.38 6.54
CA HIS A 182 2.66 7.66 5.82
C HIS A 182 2.48 8.87 6.74
N ALA A 183 2.14 8.66 8.02
CA ALA A 183 1.77 9.74 8.91
C ALA A 183 2.93 10.73 9.10
N ASN A 184 2.61 12.02 9.12
CA ASN A 184 3.54 13.13 9.32
C ASN A 184 4.01 13.26 10.79
N VAL A 185 4.56 12.17 11.33
CA VAL A 185 5.05 12.10 12.69
C VAL A 185 6.57 11.94 12.70
N ARG A 186 7.25 12.67 13.58
CA ARG A 186 8.73 12.66 13.71
C ARG A 186 9.30 11.44 14.43
N TRP A 187 8.50 10.40 14.60
CA TRP A 187 8.85 9.25 15.43
C TRP A 187 9.88 8.36 14.76
N ARG A 188 10.93 8.03 15.53
CA ARG A 188 11.94 7.04 15.18
C ARG A 188 12.07 6.03 16.30
N PHE A 189 12.19 4.76 15.92
CA PHE A 189 12.12 3.63 16.84
C PHE A 189 13.47 2.88 16.95
N GLY A 190 14.54 3.43 16.39
CA GLY A 190 15.89 2.88 16.48
C GLY A 190 15.98 1.50 15.82
N TRP A 191 16.40 0.48 16.55
CA TRP A 191 16.61 -0.86 15.99
C TRP A 191 15.31 -1.53 15.52
N LEU A 192 14.15 -1.16 16.09
CA LEU A 192 12.85 -1.72 15.70
C LEU A 192 12.48 -1.39 14.26
N GLU A 193 13.00 -0.29 13.72
CA GLU A 193 12.77 0.16 12.34
C GLU A 193 13.36 -0.82 11.29
N GLN A 194 14.22 -1.74 11.74
CA GLN A 194 14.77 -2.82 10.91
C GLN A 194 13.84 -4.04 10.83
N LEU A 195 12.84 -4.11 11.72
CA LEU A 195 11.90 -5.23 11.83
C LEU A 195 10.51 -4.85 11.39
N ILE A 196 10.07 -3.64 11.73
CA ILE A 196 8.73 -3.14 11.44
C ILE A 196 8.85 -1.78 10.75
N ALA A 197 8.11 -1.59 9.66
CA ALA A 197 8.12 -0.36 8.87
C ALA A 197 7.60 0.81 9.72
N THR A 198 8.30 1.93 9.67
CA THR A 198 7.99 3.15 10.43
C THR A 198 7.79 4.32 9.48
N PRO A 199 7.27 5.46 9.97
CA PRO A 199 7.23 6.69 9.19
C PRO A 199 8.59 7.05 8.60
N ALA A 200 9.67 6.99 9.37
CA ALA A 200 11.01 7.24 8.83
C ALA A 200 11.37 6.29 7.66
N PHE A 201 11.11 4.99 7.80
CA PHE A 201 11.38 4.01 6.74
C PHE A 201 10.60 4.30 5.47
N HIS A 202 9.29 4.54 5.57
CA HIS A 202 8.45 4.70 4.39
C HIS A 202 8.54 6.12 3.80
N HIS A 203 8.88 7.13 4.59
CA HIS A 203 9.19 8.46 4.04
C HIS A 203 10.40 8.40 3.09
N TRP A 204 11.43 7.62 3.42
CA TRP A 204 12.58 7.39 2.52
C TRP A 204 12.19 6.68 1.22
N HIS A 205 11.14 5.85 1.23
CA HIS A 205 10.60 5.26 0.02
C HIS A 205 10.01 6.33 -0.93
N HIS A 206 9.38 7.35 -0.35
CA HIS A 206 8.78 8.49 -1.06
C HIS A 206 9.76 9.60 -1.45
N THR A 207 11.07 9.37 -1.28
CA THR A 207 12.06 10.40 -1.59
C THR A 207 12.20 10.62 -3.09
N ASN A 208 12.41 11.88 -3.48
CA ASN A 208 12.76 12.25 -4.85
C ASN A 208 14.24 12.64 -4.94
N ASP A 209 15.11 11.73 -4.51
CA ASP A 209 16.57 11.88 -4.63
C ASP A 209 17.20 10.58 -5.16
N GLU A 210 18.54 10.50 -5.10
CA GLU A 210 19.33 9.35 -5.53
C GLU A 210 19.05 8.04 -4.76
N HIS A 211 18.33 8.10 -3.64
CA HIS A 211 17.90 6.96 -2.83
C HIS A 211 16.47 6.50 -3.12
N ARG A 212 15.85 6.99 -4.19
CA ARG A 212 14.61 6.41 -4.74
C ARG A 212 14.76 4.90 -5.03
N ASP A 213 13.63 4.21 -5.18
CA ASP A 213 13.57 2.76 -5.43
C ASP A 213 14.19 1.91 -4.30
N ARG A 214 13.88 2.30 -3.06
CA ARG A 214 14.24 1.60 -1.82
C ARG A 214 13.01 1.39 -0.94
N ASN A 215 13.13 0.54 0.08
CA ASN A 215 12.13 0.38 1.14
C ASN A 215 10.72 -0.03 0.64
N PHE A 216 10.62 -1.16 -0.05
CA PHE A 216 9.36 -1.62 -0.67
C PHE A 216 8.41 -2.36 0.28
N ALA A 217 8.90 -2.87 1.41
CA ALA A 217 8.09 -3.54 2.41
C ALA A 217 6.99 -2.60 2.95
N ALA A 218 5.77 -3.11 3.09
CA ALA A 218 4.67 -2.37 3.70
C ALA A 218 4.71 -2.43 5.23
N THR A 219 5.19 -3.56 5.79
CA THR A 219 5.17 -3.82 7.23
C THR A 219 6.51 -4.36 7.75
N LEU A 220 7.24 -5.19 6.98
CA LEU A 220 8.43 -5.89 7.49
C LEU A 220 9.69 -5.54 6.67
N PRO A 221 10.41 -4.45 7.03
CA PRO A 221 11.69 -4.05 6.43
C PRO A 221 12.78 -5.13 6.42
N VAL A 222 12.59 -6.22 7.17
CA VAL A 222 13.46 -7.40 7.09
C VAL A 222 13.59 -7.92 5.65
N ILE A 223 12.53 -7.84 4.84
CA ILE A 223 12.58 -8.27 3.43
C ILE A 223 13.49 -7.33 2.63
N ASP A 224 13.37 -6.02 2.83
CA ASP A 224 14.28 -5.04 2.22
C ASP A 224 15.74 -5.25 2.64
N ARG A 225 15.98 -5.61 3.90
CA ARG A 225 17.33 -5.96 4.38
C ARG A 225 17.88 -7.18 3.65
N LEU A 226 17.09 -8.25 3.56
CA LEU A 226 17.48 -9.50 2.92
C LEU A 226 17.74 -9.32 1.41
N LEU A 227 16.98 -8.44 0.76
CA LEU A 227 17.02 -8.21 -0.68
C LEU A 227 17.83 -6.96 -1.08
N GLY A 228 18.53 -6.35 -0.12
CA GLY A 228 19.47 -5.25 -0.35
C GLY A 228 18.82 -3.91 -0.74
N THR A 229 17.56 -3.68 -0.38
CA THR A 229 16.79 -2.46 -0.70
C THR A 229 16.49 -1.58 0.52
N LEU A 230 16.98 -1.96 1.70
CA LEU A 230 16.82 -1.16 2.92
C LEU A 230 17.71 0.10 2.88
N HIS A 231 17.09 1.26 3.05
CA HIS A 231 17.75 2.56 3.23
C HIS A 231 17.10 3.29 4.42
N LEU A 232 17.85 3.46 5.52
CA LEU A 232 17.29 4.03 6.75
C LEU A 232 18.36 4.84 7.52
N PRO A 233 18.75 6.01 7.01
CA PRO A 233 19.66 6.91 7.71
C PRO A 233 19.00 7.53 8.95
N ASP A 234 19.77 8.32 9.70
CA ASP A 234 19.35 8.82 11.00
C ASP A 234 18.41 10.04 10.97
N HIS A 235 18.13 10.55 9.77
CA HIS A 235 17.28 11.71 9.48
C HIS A 235 16.19 11.35 8.47
N TYR A 236 15.22 12.24 8.29
CA TYR A 236 14.17 12.11 7.27
C TYR A 236 14.64 12.67 5.93
N PRO A 237 14.09 12.19 4.80
CA PRO A 237 14.48 12.68 3.48
C PRO A 237 14.20 14.18 3.32
N PRO A 238 15.08 14.89 2.61
CA PRO A 238 14.95 16.32 2.41
C PRO A 238 13.76 16.66 1.50
N VAL A 239 13.54 15.86 0.46
CA VAL A 239 12.57 16.07 -0.62
C VAL A 239 11.69 14.83 -0.85
N TYR A 240 10.42 15.10 -1.16
CA TYR A 240 9.42 14.11 -1.59
C TYR A 240 8.87 14.52 -2.95
N GLY A 241 8.11 13.64 -3.59
CA GLY A 241 7.47 13.91 -4.86
C GLY A 241 8.07 13.07 -5.99
N ILE A 242 7.89 13.55 -7.20
CA ILE A 242 8.46 12.97 -8.42
C ILE A 242 8.97 14.08 -9.34
N ASP A 243 9.87 13.73 -10.25
CA ASP A 243 10.40 14.67 -11.27
C ASP A 243 9.43 14.85 -12.46
N GLU A 244 8.43 13.99 -12.59
CA GLU A 244 7.43 14.07 -13.66
C GLU A 244 6.36 15.16 -13.40
N PRO A 245 5.83 15.78 -14.46
CA PRO A 245 4.75 16.76 -14.33
C PRO A 245 3.51 16.17 -13.66
N VAL A 246 3.13 16.73 -12.50
CA VAL A 246 1.89 16.38 -11.80
C VAL A 246 0.70 16.96 -12.56
N ALA A 247 -0.33 16.13 -12.76
CA ALA A 247 -1.53 16.54 -13.48
C ALA A 247 -2.28 17.67 -12.74
N PRO A 248 -2.88 18.63 -13.48
CA PRO A 248 -3.48 19.82 -12.86
C PRO A 248 -4.82 19.54 -12.18
N THR A 249 -5.51 18.45 -12.57
CA THR A 249 -6.80 18.06 -12.01
C THR A 249 -6.80 16.58 -11.63
N PHE A 250 -7.69 16.21 -10.71
CA PHE A 250 -7.90 14.82 -10.30
C PHE A 250 -8.29 13.92 -11.49
N GLN A 251 -9.09 14.43 -12.42
CA GLN A 251 -9.52 13.68 -13.60
C GLN A 251 -8.33 13.42 -14.53
N ASP A 252 -7.50 14.44 -14.75
CA ASP A 252 -6.28 14.31 -15.54
C ASP A 252 -5.31 13.33 -14.88
N GLU A 253 -5.17 13.37 -13.55
CA GLU A 253 -4.30 12.47 -12.78
C GLU A 253 -4.73 11.00 -12.94
N VAL A 254 -6.03 10.71 -12.84
CA VAL A 254 -6.57 9.35 -13.03
C VAL A 254 -6.48 8.88 -14.48
N LEU A 255 -6.66 9.77 -15.47
CA LEU A 255 -6.66 9.39 -16.88
C LEU A 255 -5.24 9.34 -17.48
N ARG A 256 -4.28 10.08 -16.90
CA ARG A 256 -2.91 10.22 -17.42
C ARG A 256 -2.23 8.88 -17.77
N PRO A 257 -2.33 7.82 -16.95
CA PRO A 257 -1.67 6.54 -17.24
C PRO A 257 -2.18 5.83 -18.50
N PHE A 258 -3.38 6.19 -18.99
CA PHE A 258 -3.97 5.61 -20.20
C PHE A 258 -3.66 6.41 -21.46
N LEU A 259 -3.05 7.59 -21.31
CA LEU A 259 -2.72 8.48 -22.42
C LEU A 259 -1.27 8.26 -22.87
N PRO A 260 -0.97 8.41 -24.17
CA PRO A 260 0.41 8.33 -24.64
C PRO A 260 1.31 9.36 -23.93
N PRO A 261 2.61 9.07 -23.80
CA PRO A 261 3.57 10.05 -23.30
C PRO A 261 3.48 11.33 -24.15
N LYS A 262 3.60 12.50 -23.51
CA LYS A 262 3.66 13.74 -24.30
C LYS A 262 4.99 13.70 -25.04
N ARG A 263 4.99 14.09 -26.31
CA ARG A 263 6.14 14.06 -27.23
C ARG A 263 7.41 14.80 -26.77
N GLU A 264 7.41 15.41 -25.59
CA GLU A 264 8.57 16.06 -24.98
C GLU A 264 9.52 15.06 -24.28
N ASP A 265 9.08 13.81 -24.02
CA ASP A 265 9.86 12.78 -23.32
C ASP A 265 10.81 11.96 -24.22
N GLU A 266 10.95 12.28 -25.51
CA GLU A 266 11.91 11.60 -26.41
C GLU A 266 13.39 11.92 -26.09
N GLY A 267 13.66 12.84 -25.14
CA GLY A 267 15.02 13.23 -24.73
C GLY A 267 15.55 12.58 -23.43
N ALA A 268 14.70 11.92 -22.63
CA ALA A 268 15.13 11.32 -21.36
C ALA A 268 15.58 9.87 -21.57
N VAL A 269 16.83 9.72 -22.01
CA VAL A 269 17.57 8.46 -21.96
C VAL A 269 17.61 8.01 -20.49
N LEU A 270 16.88 6.95 -20.14
CA LEU A 270 17.16 6.23 -18.90
C LEU A 270 18.62 5.76 -18.97
N PRO A 271 19.45 5.98 -17.93
CA PRO A 271 20.76 5.37 -17.91
C PRO A 271 20.59 3.85 -17.97
N ALA A 272 21.16 3.25 -18.99
CA ALA A 272 21.42 1.82 -19.00
C ALA A 272 22.48 1.54 -17.94
N GLU A 273 22.13 0.72 -16.95
CA GLU A 273 22.90 -0.43 -16.40
C GLU A 273 22.35 -0.84 -15.02
#